data_AF-A0A9E2XKR3-F1
#
_entry.id   AF-A0A9E2XKR3-F1
#
_cell.length_a   1.000
_cell.length_b   1.000
_cell.length_c   1.000
_cell.angle_alpha   90.00
_cell.angle_beta   90.00
_cell.angle_gamma   90.00
#
_symmetry.space_group_name_H-M   'P 1'
#
loop_
_entity.id
_entity.type
_entity.pdbx_description
1 polymer ?
#
loop_
_entity_poly.entity_id
_entity_poly.type
_entity_poly.pdbx_seq_one_letter_code
_entity_poly.pdbx_strand_id
1 'polypeptide(L)'
;MRRNVSKANPESPAIGEVADVIERCFPEITLFTTNNESPGTRHTSGLAIDIMLDSNKPALRHRAEGMIAAFIKLEKSMMWSDIIYTDYHIPAGRGGYGGTRFKPNHYTQDRRHFDHIHMDWVDFSLKNKGAEYRHIPYQWSEAAKTTGFADALYKELALLAGAAPAPLPVMVNWIDGWWEVVQEGSSYYYILNSADGSAAWTYHRPASSTAPRPADPENRGTFFVTAADRFVITWERWSTMSTVEHFQRTNSDNSDLAGTSNRAGPLTATKIV
;
A
#
# COMPACT_ATOMS: atom_id res chain seq x y z
N MET A 1 8.15 -10.24 -13.85
CA MET A 1 6.90 -9.70 -13.27
C MET A 1 6.45 -10.66 -12.19
N ARG A 2 6.30 -10.25 -10.92
CA ARG A 2 5.81 -11.15 -9.84
C ARG A 2 4.53 -10.66 -9.17
N ARG A 3 4.27 -9.35 -9.21
CA ARG A 3 2.94 -8.77 -9.05
C ARG A 3 2.23 -8.69 -10.39
N ASN A 4 1.02 -9.25 -10.46
CA ASN A 4 0.16 -9.16 -11.64
C ASN A 4 -0.96 -8.15 -11.38
N VAL A 5 -0.83 -6.96 -11.96
CA VAL A 5 -1.77 -5.84 -11.82
C VAL A 5 -2.50 -5.61 -13.14
N SER A 6 -3.84 -5.60 -13.10
CA SER A 6 -4.69 -5.21 -14.22
C SER A 6 -4.52 -3.72 -14.52
N LYS A 7 -4.34 -3.39 -15.80
CA LYS A 7 -4.35 -1.99 -16.26
C LYS A 7 -5.75 -1.36 -16.23
N ALA A 8 -6.80 -2.19 -16.24
CA ALA A 8 -8.18 -1.74 -16.29
C ALA A 8 -8.79 -1.54 -14.91
N ASN A 9 -8.37 -2.35 -13.93
CA ASN A 9 -8.84 -2.29 -12.56
C ASN A 9 -7.62 -2.22 -11.63
N PRO A 10 -7.24 -1.04 -11.13
CA PRO A 10 -6.11 -0.92 -10.22
C PRO A 10 -6.43 -1.63 -8.90
N GLU A 11 -5.39 -1.99 -8.17
CA GLU A 11 -5.55 -2.43 -6.78
C GLU A 11 -5.81 -1.23 -5.86
N SER A 12 -6.44 -1.45 -4.72
CA SER A 12 -6.63 -0.40 -3.72
C SER A 12 -5.30 0.03 -3.09
N PRO A 13 -5.21 1.26 -2.54
CA PRO A 13 -3.99 1.73 -1.86
C PRO A 13 -3.49 0.78 -0.76
N ALA A 14 -4.40 0.21 0.03
CA ALA A 14 -4.03 -0.74 1.09
C ALA A 14 -3.36 -2.01 0.53
N ILE A 15 -3.90 -2.58 -0.55
CA ILE A 15 -3.28 -3.74 -1.23
C ILE A 15 -1.95 -3.34 -1.87
N GLY A 16 -1.93 -2.14 -2.46
CA GLY A 16 -0.74 -1.41 -2.89
C GLY A 16 0.44 -1.60 -1.94
N GLU A 17 0.24 -1.09 -0.73
CA GLU A 17 1.23 -1.02 0.34
C GLU A 17 1.59 -2.39 0.92
N VAL A 18 0.62 -3.30 1.07
CA VAL A 18 0.90 -4.68 1.53
C VAL A 18 1.81 -5.40 0.55
N ALA A 19 1.49 -5.35 -0.75
CA ALA A 19 2.26 -6.04 -1.77
C ALA A 19 3.69 -5.50 -1.87
N ASP A 20 3.88 -4.17 -1.77
CA ASP A 20 5.21 -3.56 -1.76
C ASP A 20 6.08 -4.09 -0.61
N VAL A 21 5.50 -4.20 0.60
CA VAL A 21 6.23 -4.74 1.76
C VAL A 21 6.54 -6.22 1.59
N ILE A 22 5.60 -7.02 1.07
CA ILE A 22 5.84 -8.45 0.85
C ILE A 22 6.91 -8.67 -0.21
N GLU A 23 6.88 -7.97 -1.34
CA GLU A 23 7.91 -8.07 -2.39
C GLU A 23 9.29 -7.70 -1.85
N ARG A 24 9.37 -6.75 -0.91
CA ARG A 24 10.60 -6.35 -0.24
C ARG A 24 11.15 -7.44 0.70
N CYS A 25 10.29 -8.06 1.50
CA CYS A 25 10.72 -9.07 2.48
C CYS A 25 10.89 -10.47 1.88
N PHE A 26 10.13 -10.78 0.83
CA PHE A 26 10.01 -12.11 0.23
C PHE A 26 9.88 -12.00 -1.28
N PRO A 27 10.93 -11.54 -1.98
CA PRO A 27 10.88 -11.28 -3.40
C PRO A 27 10.51 -12.52 -4.24
N GLU A 28 10.70 -13.73 -3.70
CA GLU A 28 10.33 -15.01 -4.31
C GLU A 28 8.83 -15.32 -4.31
N ILE A 29 8.03 -14.63 -3.50
CA ILE A 29 6.59 -14.87 -3.42
C ILE A 29 5.88 -14.23 -4.62
N THR A 30 4.94 -14.97 -5.20
CA THR A 30 4.08 -14.45 -6.27
C THR A 30 2.84 -13.82 -5.64
N LEU A 31 2.43 -12.66 -6.16
CA LEU A 31 1.28 -11.90 -5.65
C LEU A 31 0.25 -11.69 -6.76
N PHE A 32 -1.01 -11.96 -6.44
CA PHE A 32 -2.14 -11.72 -7.33
C PHE A 32 -3.10 -10.72 -6.70
N THR A 33 -3.07 -9.47 -7.17
CA THR A 33 -3.92 -8.42 -6.62
C THR A 33 -5.17 -8.20 -7.47
N THR A 34 -5.02 -8.10 -8.79
CA THR A 34 -6.14 -7.78 -9.71
C THR A 34 -6.21 -8.69 -10.94
N ASN A 35 -5.50 -9.81 -10.94
CA ASN A 35 -5.31 -10.65 -12.12
C ASN A 35 -6.44 -11.65 -12.41
N ASN A 36 -7.50 -11.68 -11.60
CA ASN A 36 -8.52 -12.69 -11.78
C ASN A 36 -9.42 -12.27 -12.96
N GLU A 37 -9.21 -12.93 -14.11
CA GLU A 37 -9.99 -12.74 -15.34
C GLU A 37 -11.47 -13.07 -15.15
N SER A 38 -11.82 -13.74 -14.05
CA SER A 38 -13.20 -13.97 -13.64
C SER A 38 -13.88 -12.62 -13.35
N PRO A 39 -14.86 -12.20 -14.19
CA PRO A 39 -15.58 -10.95 -13.96
C PRO A 39 -16.37 -11.04 -12.65
N GLY A 40 -16.53 -9.91 -11.95
CA GLY A 40 -17.37 -9.87 -10.76
C GLY A 40 -16.73 -10.45 -9.49
N THR A 41 -15.40 -10.49 -9.38
CA THR A 41 -14.70 -10.90 -8.15
C THR A 41 -14.13 -9.72 -7.37
N ARG A 42 -13.72 -9.97 -6.12
CA ARG A 42 -13.08 -8.97 -5.25
C ARG A 42 -11.71 -8.54 -5.78
N HIS A 43 -10.96 -9.45 -6.43
CA HIS A 43 -9.76 -9.10 -7.19
C HIS A 43 -10.07 -8.15 -8.35
N THR A 44 -11.19 -8.35 -9.06
CA THR A 44 -11.60 -7.43 -10.12
C THR A 44 -11.90 -6.02 -9.59
N SER A 45 -12.29 -5.90 -8.32
CA SER A 45 -12.45 -4.60 -7.66
C SER A 45 -11.17 -4.06 -7.03
N GLY A 46 -10.04 -4.78 -7.11
CA GLY A 46 -8.82 -4.39 -6.41
C GLY A 46 -8.97 -4.40 -4.89
N LEU A 47 -9.82 -5.27 -4.34
CA LEU A 47 -10.12 -5.39 -2.89
C LEU A 47 -9.63 -6.70 -2.27
N ALA A 48 -8.95 -7.55 -3.04
CA ALA A 48 -8.36 -8.79 -2.54
C ALA A 48 -6.92 -8.97 -3.04
N ILE A 49 -6.12 -9.67 -2.25
CA ILE A 49 -4.77 -10.12 -2.62
C ILE A 49 -4.62 -11.61 -2.31
N ASP A 50 -4.11 -12.37 -3.29
CA ASP A 50 -3.60 -13.71 -3.05
C ASP A 50 -2.08 -13.68 -2.91
N ILE A 51 -1.59 -14.27 -1.82
CA ILE A 51 -0.18 -14.40 -1.50
C ILE A 51 0.19 -15.88 -1.64
N MET A 52 0.87 -16.24 -2.72
CA MET A 52 1.08 -17.64 -3.10
C MET A 52 2.05 -18.35 -2.15
N LEU A 53 1.50 -19.20 -1.29
CA LEU A 53 2.19 -19.93 -0.22
C LEU A 53 1.55 -21.31 -0.05
N ASP A 54 2.13 -22.32 -0.70
CA ASP A 54 1.59 -23.68 -0.71
C ASP A 54 1.68 -24.36 0.66
N SER A 55 0.51 -24.60 1.26
CA SER A 55 0.39 -25.21 2.59
C SER A 55 0.91 -26.65 2.67
N ASN A 56 1.05 -27.34 1.54
CA ASN A 56 1.67 -28.67 1.48
C ASN A 56 3.19 -28.62 1.61
N LYS A 57 3.80 -27.43 1.49
CA LYS A 57 5.24 -27.22 1.66
C LYS A 57 5.48 -26.64 3.06
N PRO A 58 6.08 -27.40 4.00
CA PRO A 58 6.20 -26.97 5.41
C PRO A 58 6.83 -25.57 5.60
N ALA A 59 7.85 -25.23 4.81
CA ALA A 59 8.48 -23.92 4.88
C ALA A 59 7.55 -22.77 4.44
N LEU A 60 6.76 -22.97 3.38
CA LEU A 60 5.80 -21.96 2.92
C LEU A 60 4.60 -21.86 3.87
N ARG A 61 4.17 -22.99 4.44
CA ARG A 61 3.14 -23.00 5.48
C ARG A 61 3.55 -22.21 6.72
N HIS A 62 4.74 -22.49 7.25
CA HIS A 62 5.27 -21.76 8.40
C HIS A 62 5.35 -20.25 8.13
N ARG A 63 5.78 -19.87 6.92
CA ARG A 63 5.80 -18.48 6.50
C ARG A 63 4.40 -17.88 6.41
N ALA A 64 3.43 -18.60 5.86
CA ALA A 64 2.04 -18.13 5.79
C ALA A 64 1.47 -17.85 7.18
N GLU A 65 1.67 -18.78 8.12
CA GLU A 65 1.24 -18.64 9.51
C GLU A 65 1.89 -17.41 10.18
N GLY A 66 3.19 -17.16 9.93
CA GLY A 66 3.88 -15.98 10.41
C GLY A 66 3.37 -14.66 9.82
N MET A 67 3.07 -14.63 8.52
CA MET A 67 2.48 -13.47 7.85
C MET A 67 1.09 -13.14 8.42
N ILE A 68 0.25 -14.16 8.59
CA ILE A 68 -1.09 -14.02 9.18
C ILE A 68 -0.99 -13.44 10.59
N ALA A 69 -0.04 -13.90 11.41
CA ALA A 69 0.18 -13.35 12.74
C ALA A 69 0.55 -11.86 12.70
N ALA A 70 1.42 -11.44 11.77
CA ALA A 70 1.76 -10.04 11.57
C ALA A 70 0.54 -9.20 11.15
N PHE A 71 -0.28 -9.71 10.22
CA PHE A 71 -1.50 -9.03 9.77
C PHE A 71 -2.52 -8.87 10.90
N ILE A 72 -2.71 -9.89 11.75
CA ILE A 72 -3.57 -9.81 12.94
C ILE A 72 -3.05 -8.77 13.92
N LYS A 73 -1.75 -8.76 14.19
CA LYS A 73 -1.13 -7.77 15.08
C LYS A 73 -1.36 -6.34 14.60
N LEU A 74 -1.37 -6.13 13.29
CA LEU A 74 -1.49 -4.82 12.65
C LEU A 74 -2.89 -4.50 12.13
N GLU A 75 -3.92 -5.31 12.40
CA GLU A 75 -5.26 -5.10 11.82
C GLU A 75 -5.81 -3.71 12.12
N LYS A 76 -5.55 -3.14 13.31
CA LYS A 76 -6.06 -1.80 13.64
C LYS A 76 -5.58 -0.74 12.66
N SER A 77 -4.35 -0.87 12.15
CA SER A 77 -3.74 0.05 11.20
C SER A 77 -4.05 -0.33 9.75
N MET A 78 -4.09 -1.63 9.45
CA MET A 78 -4.34 -2.13 8.10
C MET A 78 -5.80 -2.11 7.70
N MET A 79 -6.72 -2.33 8.65
CA MET A 79 -8.17 -2.38 8.47
C MET A 79 -8.67 -3.42 7.46
N TRP A 80 -7.94 -4.51 7.25
CA TRP A 80 -8.43 -5.63 6.43
C TRP A 80 -9.69 -6.25 7.05
N SER A 81 -10.54 -6.83 6.21
CA SER A 81 -11.83 -7.41 6.60
C SER A 81 -11.72 -8.90 6.92
N ASP A 82 -11.03 -9.66 6.07
CA ASP A 82 -10.99 -11.11 6.16
C ASP A 82 -9.66 -11.68 5.65
N ILE A 83 -9.25 -12.81 6.25
CA ILE A 83 -8.13 -13.64 5.80
C ILE A 83 -8.64 -15.09 5.68
N ILE A 84 -8.31 -15.76 4.59
CA ILE A 84 -8.58 -17.19 4.36
C ILE A 84 -7.26 -17.89 4.02
N TYR A 85 -6.98 -19.00 4.70
CA TYR A 85 -5.84 -19.86 4.43
C TYR A 85 -6.18 -21.28 4.87
N THR A 86 -5.94 -22.25 3.98
CA THR A 86 -6.35 -23.65 4.12
C THR A 86 -7.87 -23.79 4.38
N ASP A 87 -8.21 -24.46 5.46
CA ASP A 87 -9.52 -24.69 6.04
C ASP A 87 -9.86 -23.68 7.13
N TYR A 88 -9.16 -22.53 7.20
CA TYR A 88 -9.44 -21.48 8.16
C TYR A 88 -9.85 -20.17 7.49
N HIS A 89 -10.86 -19.54 8.08
CA HIS A 89 -11.24 -18.16 7.82
C HIS A 89 -11.14 -17.35 9.12
N ILE A 90 -10.52 -16.17 9.02
CA ILE A 90 -10.25 -15.27 10.15
C ILE A 90 -10.92 -13.93 9.84
N PRO A 91 -12.09 -13.65 10.45
CA PRO A 91 -12.78 -12.38 10.25
C PRO A 91 -12.21 -11.27 11.15
N ALA A 92 -12.16 -10.04 10.65
CA ALA A 92 -11.87 -8.84 11.45
C ALA A 92 -13.14 -8.12 11.94
N GLY A 93 -14.32 -8.48 11.42
CA GLY A 93 -15.62 -7.98 11.88
C GLY A 93 -16.03 -6.59 11.35
N ARG A 94 -15.43 -6.13 10.24
CA ARG A 94 -15.73 -4.84 9.61
C ARG A 94 -16.39 -5.01 8.24
N GLY A 95 -17.72 -5.12 8.20
CA GLY A 95 -18.49 -5.09 6.94
C GLY A 95 -18.22 -6.19 5.92
N GLY A 96 -17.25 -7.08 6.19
CA GLY A 96 -16.91 -8.28 5.44
C GLY A 96 -17.65 -9.51 5.95
N TYR A 97 -16.95 -10.65 6.01
CA TYR A 97 -17.56 -11.93 6.34
C TYR A 97 -17.81 -12.06 7.86
N GLY A 98 -18.87 -12.77 8.24
CA GLY A 98 -19.28 -12.95 9.63
C GLY A 98 -18.33 -13.86 10.42
N GLY A 99 -18.53 -13.92 11.74
CA GLY A 99 -17.79 -14.80 12.66
C GLY A 99 -17.23 -14.05 13.85
N THR A 100 -16.47 -14.75 14.71
CA THR A 100 -15.86 -14.10 15.88
C THR A 100 -14.53 -13.49 15.47
N ARG A 101 -14.38 -12.18 15.70
CA ARG A 101 -13.19 -11.42 15.33
C ARG A 101 -11.90 -12.09 15.81
N PHE A 102 -10.94 -12.25 14.89
CA PHE A 102 -9.63 -12.88 15.09
C PHE A 102 -9.65 -14.32 15.58
N LYS A 103 -10.81 -14.99 15.57
CA LYS A 103 -10.89 -16.42 15.86
C LYS A 103 -11.03 -17.17 14.55
N PRO A 104 -10.04 -18.00 14.18
CA PRO A 104 -10.17 -18.90 13.04
C PRO A 104 -11.43 -19.74 13.21
N ASN A 105 -12.25 -19.77 12.16
CA ASN A 105 -13.37 -20.70 12.05
C ASN A 105 -13.11 -21.65 10.86
N HIS A 106 -13.83 -22.77 10.83
CA HIS A 106 -13.64 -23.77 9.80
C HIS A 106 -14.23 -23.26 8.47
N TYR A 107 -13.36 -23.06 7.48
CA TYR A 107 -13.72 -22.71 6.12
C TYR A 107 -13.89 -23.98 5.30
N THR A 108 -15.13 -24.32 4.95
CA THR A 108 -15.48 -25.54 4.19
C THR A 108 -15.91 -25.26 2.76
N GLN A 109 -15.93 -23.98 2.34
CA GLN A 109 -16.56 -23.59 1.08
C GLN A 109 -15.76 -24.09 -0.14
N ASP A 110 -14.42 -24.11 -0.07
CA ASP A 110 -13.59 -24.77 -1.07
C ASP A 110 -12.19 -25.13 -0.53
N ARG A 111 -11.44 -25.92 -1.31
CA ARG A 111 -10.04 -26.26 -1.06
C ARG A 111 -9.06 -25.39 -1.86
N ARG A 112 -9.53 -24.31 -2.51
CA ARG A 112 -8.67 -23.48 -3.38
C ARG A 112 -7.69 -22.64 -2.58
N HIS A 113 -7.94 -22.40 -1.30
CA HIS A 113 -7.07 -21.61 -0.43
C HIS A 113 -5.95 -22.42 0.24
N PHE A 114 -5.65 -23.62 -0.26
CA PHE A 114 -4.54 -24.44 0.23
C PHE A 114 -3.20 -24.04 -0.40
N ASP A 115 -3.20 -23.27 -1.49
CA ASP A 115 -1.97 -22.84 -2.17
C ASP A 115 -1.64 -21.35 -2.00
N HIS A 116 -2.49 -20.58 -1.28
CA HIS A 116 -2.30 -19.16 -1.04
C HIS A 116 -3.06 -18.65 0.19
N ILE A 117 -2.60 -17.53 0.76
CA ILE A 117 -3.40 -16.70 1.66
C ILE A 117 -4.26 -15.78 0.79
N HIS A 118 -5.57 -15.74 1.02
CA HIS A 118 -6.47 -14.74 0.45
C HIS A 118 -6.81 -13.71 1.53
N MET A 119 -6.60 -12.42 1.23
CA MET A 119 -6.88 -11.33 2.17
C MET A 119 -7.72 -10.24 1.51
N ASP A 120 -8.69 -9.71 2.25
CA ASP A 120 -9.74 -8.82 1.74
C ASP A 120 -9.84 -7.47 2.45
N TRP A 121 -10.23 -6.42 1.71
CA TRP A 121 -10.67 -5.10 2.21
C TRP A 121 -12.13 -4.80 1.84
N VAL A 122 -13.00 -5.79 2.02
CA VAL A 122 -14.40 -5.74 1.56
C VAL A 122 -15.32 -5.03 2.56
N ASP A 123 -16.20 -4.19 2.03
CA ASP A 123 -17.42 -3.75 2.67
C ASP A 123 -18.62 -4.16 1.80
N PHE A 124 -19.41 -5.13 2.26
CA PHE A 124 -20.56 -5.64 1.51
C PHE A 124 -21.67 -4.62 1.32
N SER A 125 -21.70 -3.54 2.11
CA SER A 125 -22.67 -2.46 1.92
C SER A 125 -22.38 -1.64 0.64
N LEU A 126 -21.15 -1.68 0.14
CA LEU A 126 -20.68 -0.95 -1.04
C LEU A 126 -20.74 -1.79 -2.33
N LYS A 127 -21.58 -2.81 -2.34
CA LYS A 127 -21.78 -3.67 -3.51
C LYS A 127 -22.47 -2.89 -4.65
N ASN A 128 -21.83 -2.85 -5.81
CA ASN A 128 -22.42 -2.26 -7.01
C ASN A 128 -23.64 -3.06 -7.49
N LYS A 129 -24.54 -2.41 -8.23
CA LYS A 129 -25.79 -3.00 -8.72
C LYS A 129 -25.86 -2.94 -10.25
N GLY A 130 -26.74 -3.75 -10.85
CA GLY A 130 -26.98 -3.72 -12.29
C GLY A 130 -25.78 -4.20 -13.12
N ALA A 131 -25.57 -3.59 -14.29
CA ALA A 131 -24.49 -3.98 -15.21
C ALA A 131 -23.09 -3.78 -14.61
N GLU A 132 -22.91 -2.75 -13.77
CA GLU A 132 -21.63 -2.41 -13.15
C GLU A 132 -21.10 -3.55 -12.27
N TYR A 133 -21.96 -4.28 -11.57
CA TYR A 133 -21.59 -5.40 -10.72
C TYR A 133 -20.78 -6.49 -11.45
N ARG A 134 -21.08 -6.71 -12.75
CA ARG A 134 -20.40 -7.72 -13.57
C ARG A 134 -18.96 -7.33 -13.90
N HIS A 135 -18.65 -6.04 -13.84
CA HIS A 135 -17.33 -5.50 -14.15
C HIS A 135 -16.54 -5.20 -12.89
N ILE A 136 -17.13 -4.47 -11.95
CA ILE A 136 -16.54 -4.06 -10.67
C ILE A 136 -17.59 -4.29 -9.59
N PRO A 137 -17.56 -5.42 -8.87
CA PRO A 137 -18.63 -5.78 -7.94
C PRO A 137 -18.72 -4.89 -6.68
N TYR A 138 -17.64 -4.18 -6.32
CA TYR A 138 -17.59 -3.36 -5.11
C TYR A 138 -16.91 -2.03 -5.37
N GLN A 139 -17.39 -0.98 -4.70
CA GLN A 139 -16.66 0.28 -4.56
C GLN A 139 -15.60 0.16 -3.47
N TRP A 140 -14.56 0.98 -3.53
CA TRP A 140 -13.55 1.02 -2.47
C TRP A 140 -14.08 1.66 -1.20
N SER A 141 -14.06 0.88 -0.12
CA SER A 141 -14.33 1.37 1.24
C SER A 141 -13.24 2.32 1.71
N GLU A 142 -13.50 3.05 2.81
CA GLU A 142 -12.47 3.86 3.45
C GLU A 142 -11.30 3.03 3.95
N ALA A 143 -11.56 1.79 4.39
CA ALA A 143 -10.55 0.85 4.81
C ALA A 143 -9.63 0.44 3.64
N ALA A 144 -10.19 0.22 2.45
CA ALA A 144 -9.40 -0.12 1.26
C ALA A 144 -8.43 1.00 0.83
N LYS A 145 -8.69 2.23 1.27
CA LYS A 145 -7.86 3.41 1.04
C LYS A 145 -6.87 3.69 2.18
N THR A 146 -6.88 2.90 3.25
CA THR A 146 -5.99 3.11 4.40
C THR A 146 -4.56 2.75 4.03
N THR A 147 -3.63 3.66 4.32
CA THR A 147 -2.20 3.51 4.08
C THR A 147 -1.40 4.03 5.29
N GLY A 148 -0.07 3.85 5.29
CA GLY A 148 0.84 4.31 6.34
C GLY A 148 1.18 3.25 7.40
N PHE A 149 0.95 1.97 7.09
CA PHE A 149 1.31 0.83 7.94
C PHE A 149 2.56 0.08 7.47
N ALA A 150 3.17 0.48 6.34
CA ALA A 150 4.28 -0.21 5.68
C ALA A 150 5.45 -0.49 6.63
N ASP A 151 5.89 0.51 7.40
CA ASP A 151 7.04 0.36 8.30
C ASP A 151 6.78 -0.64 9.43
N ALA A 152 5.56 -0.61 9.97
CA ALA A 152 5.17 -1.56 11.00
C ALA A 152 5.09 -2.97 10.42
N LEU A 153 4.49 -3.13 9.24
CA LEU A 153 4.38 -4.42 8.57
C LEU A 153 5.76 -4.97 8.17
N TYR A 154 6.63 -4.12 7.63
CA TYR A 154 8.00 -4.48 7.25
C TYR A 154 8.78 -5.01 8.45
N LYS A 155 8.67 -4.36 9.63
CA LYS A 155 9.34 -4.83 10.85
C LYS A 155 8.93 -6.26 11.21
N GLU A 156 7.63 -6.57 11.16
CA GLU A 156 7.15 -7.92 11.45
C GLU A 156 7.61 -8.93 10.40
N LEU A 157 7.50 -8.57 9.11
CA LEU A 157 7.81 -9.48 8.00
C LEU A 157 9.32 -9.70 7.80
N ALA A 158 10.16 -8.70 8.08
CA ALA A 158 11.62 -8.85 8.02
C ALA A 158 12.14 -9.81 9.10
N LEU A 159 11.56 -9.78 10.31
CA LEU A 159 11.86 -10.74 11.37
C LEU A 159 11.51 -12.16 10.91
N LEU A 160 10.33 -12.33 10.30
CA LEU A 160 9.88 -13.63 9.78
C LEU A 160 10.77 -14.15 8.64
N ALA A 161 11.33 -13.27 7.81
CA ALA A 161 12.22 -13.67 6.73
C ALA A 161 13.56 -14.25 7.23
N GLY A 162 13.85 -14.19 8.54
CA GLY A 162 15.18 -14.50 9.08
C GLY A 162 16.25 -13.56 8.51
N ALA A 163 15.82 -12.48 7.85
CA ALA A 163 16.71 -11.45 7.38
C ALA A 163 17.18 -10.69 8.62
N ALA A 164 18.51 -10.55 8.79
CA ALA A 164 19.00 -9.35 9.46
C ALA A 164 18.27 -8.18 8.80
N PRO A 165 17.69 -7.22 9.56
CA PRO A 165 16.90 -6.14 8.97
C PRO A 165 17.70 -5.64 7.78
N ALA A 166 17.18 -5.84 6.56
CA ALA A 166 17.90 -5.37 5.39
C ALA A 166 18.20 -3.91 5.72
N PRO A 167 19.47 -3.45 5.62
CA PRO A 167 19.80 -2.09 6.00
C PRO A 167 18.71 -1.24 5.38
N LEU A 168 18.02 -0.45 6.21
CA LEU A 168 17.04 0.52 5.72
C LEU A 168 17.66 1.08 4.44
N PRO A 169 16.98 1.05 3.27
CA PRO A 169 17.57 1.52 2.02
C PRO A 169 18.28 2.81 2.37
N VAL A 170 19.63 2.80 2.24
CA VAL A 170 20.56 3.75 2.88
C VAL A 170 19.82 5.06 2.99
N MET A 171 19.47 5.48 4.22
CA MET A 171 18.51 6.56 4.48
C MET A 171 18.76 7.63 3.44
N VAL A 172 17.81 7.74 2.52
CA VAL A 172 18.06 8.28 1.20
C VAL A 172 18.07 9.80 1.35
N ASN A 173 19.18 10.34 1.87
CA ASN A 173 19.34 11.75 2.20
C ASN A 173 19.19 12.65 0.96
N TRP A 174 19.26 12.07 -0.23
CA TRP A 174 19.02 12.79 -1.47
C TRP A 174 17.57 13.30 -1.56
N ILE A 175 16.60 12.67 -0.87
CA ILE A 175 15.20 13.11 -0.83
C ILE A 175 15.02 14.31 0.13
N ASP A 176 15.89 14.46 1.14
CA ASP A 176 15.69 15.45 2.19
C ASP A 176 15.72 16.88 1.70
N GLY A 177 14.83 17.69 2.25
CA GLY A 177 14.78 19.13 2.04
C GLY A 177 13.60 19.57 1.17
N TRP A 178 13.74 20.75 0.61
CA TRP A 178 12.69 21.43 -0.14
C TRP A 178 12.68 21.07 -1.62
N TRP A 179 11.49 20.88 -2.15
CA TRP A 179 11.22 20.57 -3.55
C TRP A 179 10.15 21.54 -4.08
N GLU A 180 10.41 22.12 -5.24
CA GLU A 180 9.38 22.79 -6.04
C GLU A 180 8.70 21.74 -6.91
N VAL A 181 7.45 21.43 -6.60
CA VAL A 181 6.61 20.48 -7.33
C VAL A 181 5.67 21.24 -8.24
N VAL A 182 5.72 20.95 -9.54
CA VAL A 182 4.83 21.51 -10.54
C VAL A 182 3.75 20.47 -10.88
N GLN A 183 2.50 20.87 -10.71
CA GLN A 183 1.30 20.10 -11.04
C GLN A 183 0.38 21.01 -11.85
N GLU A 184 0.04 20.59 -13.08
CA GLU A 184 -0.91 21.33 -13.95
C GLU A 184 -0.54 22.82 -14.13
N GLY A 185 0.76 23.12 -14.20
CA GLY A 185 1.28 24.48 -14.37
C GLY A 185 1.33 25.33 -13.09
N SER A 186 0.92 24.79 -11.95
CA SER A 186 1.01 25.45 -10.63
C SER A 186 2.18 24.88 -9.83
N SER A 187 2.91 25.75 -9.12
CA SER A 187 4.00 25.37 -8.22
C SER A 187 3.51 25.19 -6.78
N TYR A 188 4.00 24.13 -6.15
CA TYR A 188 3.81 23.79 -4.75
C TYR A 188 5.17 23.50 -4.13
N TYR A 189 5.35 23.79 -2.84
CA TYR A 189 6.65 23.65 -2.19
C TYR A 189 6.57 22.58 -1.12
N TYR A 190 7.20 21.44 -1.39
CA TYR A 190 7.18 20.26 -0.54
C TYR A 190 8.45 20.24 0.30
N ILE A 191 8.33 19.83 1.56
CA ILE A 191 9.47 19.53 2.42
C ILE A 191 9.39 18.08 2.87
N LEU A 192 10.46 17.32 2.62
CA LEU A 192 10.58 15.90 2.93
C LEU A 192 11.69 15.69 3.95
N ASN A 193 11.42 14.86 4.96
CA ASN A 193 12.37 14.47 5.99
C ASN A 193 12.45 12.95 6.11
N SER A 194 13.53 12.35 5.60
CA SER A 194 13.75 10.90 5.63
C SER A 194 14.04 10.36 7.02
N ALA A 195 14.44 11.21 7.98
CA ALA A 195 14.70 10.78 9.35
C ALA A 195 13.42 10.31 10.07
N ASP A 196 12.28 10.93 9.75
CA ASP A 196 10.98 10.59 10.34
C ASP A 196 9.91 10.20 9.29
N GLY A 197 10.29 10.15 8.01
CA GLY A 197 9.40 9.84 6.90
C GLY A 197 8.31 10.89 6.67
N SER A 198 8.45 12.10 7.22
CA SER A 198 7.38 13.10 7.14
C SER A 198 7.45 13.94 5.86
N ALA A 199 6.28 14.30 5.36
CA ALA A 199 6.08 15.22 4.26
C ALA A 199 5.18 16.38 4.70
N ALA A 200 5.41 17.56 4.16
CA ALA A 200 4.51 18.71 4.24
C ALA A 200 4.60 19.54 2.97
N TRP A 201 3.59 20.34 2.68
CA TRP A 201 3.69 21.32 1.62
C TRP A 201 3.01 22.66 1.92
N THR A 202 3.43 23.68 1.20
CA THR A 202 2.85 25.04 1.23
C THR A 202 2.85 25.67 -0.17
N TYR A 203 2.02 26.69 -0.39
CA TYR A 203 2.05 27.52 -1.60
C TYR A 203 3.23 28.49 -1.63
N HIS A 204 3.84 28.79 -0.48
CA HIS A 204 4.90 29.78 -0.40
C HIS A 204 6.28 29.16 -0.59
N ARG A 205 7.04 29.70 -1.54
CA ARG A 205 8.43 29.28 -1.76
C ARG A 205 9.25 29.50 -0.49
N PRO A 206 10.01 28.51 0.00
CA PRO A 206 10.91 28.71 1.13
C PRO A 206 11.99 29.73 0.78
N ALA A 207 12.43 30.49 1.79
CA ALA A 207 13.48 31.50 1.60
C ALA A 207 14.85 30.90 1.24
N SER A 208 15.09 29.63 1.61
CA SER A 208 16.31 28.87 1.31
C SER A 208 16.04 27.37 1.36
N SER A 209 16.98 26.56 0.86
CA SER A 209 16.97 25.10 0.99
C SER A 209 17.02 24.59 2.43
N THR A 210 17.46 25.43 3.37
CA THR A 210 17.57 25.15 4.80
C THR A 210 16.44 25.77 5.63
N ALA A 211 15.45 26.39 4.99
CA ALA A 211 14.32 26.98 5.70
C ALA A 211 13.61 25.91 6.56
N PRO A 212 13.22 26.23 7.80
CA PRO A 212 12.54 25.28 8.66
C PRO A 212 11.19 24.88 8.03
N ARG A 213 10.69 23.71 8.44
CA ARG A 213 9.33 23.28 8.09
C ARG A 213 8.34 24.38 8.50
N PRO A 214 7.36 24.72 7.65
CA PRO A 214 6.33 25.69 8.00
C PRO A 214 5.57 25.22 9.24
N ALA A 215 5.27 26.15 10.15
CA ALA A 215 4.47 25.86 11.33
C ALA A 215 3.08 25.36 10.93
N ASP A 216 2.48 26.02 9.94
CA ASP A 216 1.16 25.75 9.38
C ASP A 216 1.28 25.41 7.89
N PRO A 217 1.68 24.16 7.54
CA PRO A 217 1.63 23.70 6.16
C PRO A 217 0.17 23.58 5.72
N GLU A 218 -0.05 23.65 4.41
CA GLU A 218 -1.36 23.40 3.81
C GLU A 218 -1.76 21.95 4.07
N ASN A 219 -0.87 21.00 3.77
CA ASN A 219 -1.07 19.60 4.09
C ASN A 219 0.18 18.96 4.68
N ARG A 220 -0.05 17.87 5.41
CA ARG A 220 0.98 16.98 5.96
C ARG A 220 0.79 15.60 5.37
N GLY A 221 1.82 14.78 5.42
CA GLY A 221 1.78 13.43 4.91
C GLY A 221 2.97 12.64 5.42
N THR A 222 3.04 11.40 4.97
CA THR A 222 4.20 10.55 5.13
C THR A 222 4.71 10.13 3.76
N PHE A 223 6.01 9.88 3.65
CA PHE A 223 6.58 9.28 2.47
C PHE A 223 7.47 8.10 2.83
N PHE A 224 7.61 7.18 1.89
CA PHE A 224 8.50 6.05 2.03
C PHE A 224 9.17 5.73 0.70
N VAL A 225 10.41 5.26 0.79
CA VAL A 225 11.22 4.87 -0.35
C VAL A 225 10.85 3.45 -0.78
N THR A 226 10.41 3.30 -2.03
CA THR A 226 10.04 2.01 -2.63
C THR A 226 11.19 1.39 -3.42
N ALA A 227 12.11 2.20 -3.94
CA ALA A 227 13.35 1.76 -4.59
C ALA A 227 14.44 2.84 -4.48
N ALA A 228 15.68 2.54 -4.89
CA ALA A 228 16.81 3.47 -4.80
C ALA A 228 16.57 4.84 -5.49
N ASP A 229 15.68 4.87 -6.48
CA ASP A 229 15.29 6.03 -7.28
C ASP A 229 13.78 6.36 -7.17
N ARG A 230 13.03 5.72 -6.27
CA ARG A 230 11.56 5.87 -6.19
C ARG A 230 11.05 5.99 -4.77
N PHE A 231 10.02 6.80 -4.59
CA PHE A 231 9.31 6.93 -3.33
C PHE A 231 7.83 7.26 -3.58
N VAL A 232 7.03 7.08 -2.53
CA VAL A 232 5.60 7.38 -2.53
C VAL A 232 5.30 8.31 -1.38
N ILE A 233 4.51 9.35 -1.63
CA ILE A 233 3.93 10.23 -0.61
C ILE A 233 2.46 9.88 -0.45
N THR A 234 2.02 9.71 0.79
CA THR A 234 0.61 9.71 1.17
C THR A 234 0.31 10.99 1.95
N TRP A 235 -0.58 11.82 1.42
CA TRP A 235 -1.03 13.04 2.08
C TRP A 235 -2.20 12.75 3.04
N GLU A 236 -2.23 13.48 4.16
CA GLU A 236 -3.34 13.49 5.10
C GLU A 236 -4.63 13.93 4.38
N ARG A 237 -5.75 13.36 4.82
CA ARG A 237 -7.03 13.49 4.12
C ARG A 237 -7.57 14.92 4.17
N TRP A 238 -7.74 15.50 3.01
CA TRP A 238 -8.59 16.67 2.78
C TRP A 238 -10.00 16.34 2.30
N SER A 239 -10.27 15.07 1.95
CA SER A 239 -11.55 14.62 1.38
C SER A 239 -11.81 13.13 1.65
N THR A 240 -12.83 12.55 1.02
CA THR A 240 -13.18 11.10 1.06
C THR A 240 -12.13 10.19 0.41
N MET A 241 -11.06 10.73 -0.15
CA MET A 241 -9.90 9.99 -0.67
C MET A 241 -8.60 10.64 -0.22
N SER A 242 -7.64 9.80 0.21
CA SER A 242 -6.26 10.22 0.44
C SER A 242 -5.55 10.47 -0.89
N THR A 243 -4.80 11.58 -0.99
CA THR A 243 -3.95 11.82 -2.16
C THR A 243 -2.68 10.99 -2.02
N VAL A 244 -2.38 10.17 -3.01
CA VAL A 244 -1.16 9.35 -3.10
C VAL A 244 -0.40 9.78 -4.33
N GLU A 245 0.88 10.06 -4.15
CA GLU A 245 1.78 10.54 -5.20
C GLU A 245 3.01 9.65 -5.30
N HIS A 246 3.31 9.21 -6.52
CA HIS A 246 4.48 8.38 -6.80
C HIS A 246 5.53 9.24 -7.49
N PHE A 247 6.76 9.21 -7.00
CA PHE A 247 7.88 9.94 -7.60
C PHE A 247 9.00 8.98 -7.99
N GLN A 248 9.64 9.29 -9.12
CA GLN A 248 10.84 8.64 -9.61
C GLN A 248 11.87 9.69 -9.98
N ARG A 249 13.12 9.48 -9.56
CA ARG A 249 14.26 10.32 -9.91
C ARG A 249 14.58 10.20 -11.40
N THR A 250 14.73 11.33 -12.08
CA THR A 250 14.96 11.39 -13.53
C THR A 250 16.42 11.64 -13.90
N ASN A 251 17.25 12.03 -12.94
CA ASN A 251 18.67 12.32 -13.16
C ASN A 251 19.57 11.68 -12.09
N SER A 252 20.89 11.69 -12.32
CA SER A 252 21.89 11.20 -11.36
C SER A 252 22.13 12.15 -10.21
N ASP A 253 21.82 13.43 -10.40
CA ASP A 253 22.27 14.52 -9.54
C ASP A 253 21.29 14.79 -8.39
N ASN A 254 20.21 13.99 -8.31
CA ASN A 254 19.17 14.05 -7.28
C ASN A 254 18.44 15.39 -7.23
N SER A 255 18.43 16.14 -8.32
CA SER A 255 17.77 17.44 -8.39
C SER A 255 16.38 17.35 -9.00
N ASP A 256 16.08 16.32 -9.79
CA ASP A 256 14.82 16.26 -10.55
C ASP A 256 14.08 14.93 -10.38
N LEU A 257 12.76 15.05 -10.31
CA LEU A 257 11.80 13.96 -10.20
C LEU A 257 10.69 14.10 -11.25
N ALA A 258 10.19 12.98 -11.72
CA ALA A 258 8.89 12.87 -12.38
C ALA A 258 7.95 12.08 -11.47
N GLY A 259 6.67 12.43 -11.47
CA GLY A 259 5.70 11.76 -10.63
C GLY A 259 4.30 11.70 -11.19
N THR A 260 3.44 10.99 -10.47
CA THR A 260 2.01 10.84 -10.78
C THR A 260 1.21 10.97 -9.50
N SER A 261 -0.01 11.50 -9.60
CA SER A 261 -0.95 11.62 -8.49
C SER A 261 -2.21 10.81 -8.80
N ASN A 262 -2.79 10.17 -7.78
CA ASN A 262 -4.10 9.54 -7.92
C ASN A 262 -5.26 10.57 -7.94
N ARG A 263 -4.97 11.86 -7.74
CA ARG A 263 -5.96 12.94 -7.67
C ARG A 263 -5.83 13.98 -8.77
N ALA A 264 -4.64 14.16 -9.34
CA ALA A 264 -4.38 15.18 -10.35
C ALA A 264 -3.45 14.68 -11.46
N GLY A 265 -3.13 15.54 -12.42
CA GLY A 265 -2.23 15.26 -13.54
C GLY A 265 -0.78 14.91 -13.17
N PRO A 266 0.09 14.75 -14.18
CA PRO A 266 1.50 14.46 -14.00
C PRO A 266 2.21 15.50 -13.12
N LEU A 267 3.21 15.03 -12.37
CA LEU A 267 4.03 15.83 -11.48
C LEU A 267 5.45 15.92 -12.03
N THR A 268 6.08 17.08 -11.85
CA THR A 268 7.54 17.20 -11.89
C THR A 268 8.01 17.88 -10.62
N ALA A 269 9.17 17.52 -10.10
CA ALA A 269 9.73 18.20 -8.94
C ALA A 269 11.20 18.52 -9.15
N THR A 270 11.61 19.73 -8.75
CA THR A 270 13.01 20.15 -8.76
C THR A 270 13.43 20.57 -7.34
N LYS A 271 14.60 20.11 -6.92
CA LYS A 271 15.12 20.37 -5.59
C LYS A 271 15.53 21.83 -5.44
N ILE A 272 15.15 22.45 -4.32
CA ILE A 272 15.60 23.80 -3.97
C ILE A 272 16.97 23.68 -3.31
N VAL A 273 17.98 24.30 -3.93
CA VAL A 273 19.38 24.35 -3.47
C VAL A 273 19.69 25.65 -2.73
#